data_AF-A0A7J3VE44-F1
#
_entry.id   AF-A0A7J3VE44-F1
#
_cell.length_a   1.000
_cell.length_b   1.000
_cell.length_c   1.000
_cell.angle_alpha   90.00
_cell.angle_beta   90.00
_cell.angle_gamma   90.00
#
_symmetry.space_group_name_H-M   'P 1'
#
loop_
_entity.id
_entity.type
_entity.pdbx_description
1 polymer ?
#
loop_
_entity_poly.entity_id
_entity_poly.type
_entity_poly.pdbx_seq_one_letter_code
_entity_poly.pdbx_strand_id
1 'polypeptide(L)'
;MLELYSVLSRVKLDTPIENLTINSIVYFIIKDCKLNVISIPLIARRSIAGYKATIPIEYDIAMKLSRKLKLRTLDLIHLAYTSLLKRKDITDMFITGDKEILECREEILAITGVLIKDPSKLE
;
A
#
# COMPACT_ATOMS: atom_id res chain seq x y z
N MET A 1 5.11 -5.27 1.29
CA MET A 1 5.75 -6.61 1.29
C MET A 1 4.75 -7.72 1.04
N LEU A 2 3.67 -7.83 1.83
CA LEU A 2 2.68 -8.92 1.72
C LEU A 2 2.11 -9.13 0.29
N GLU A 3 1.90 -8.05 -0.46
CA GLU A 3 1.45 -8.13 -1.85
C GLU A 3 2.46 -8.80 -2.79
N LEU A 4 3.74 -8.45 -2.68
CA LEU A 4 4.79 -9.06 -3.51
C LEU A 4 4.92 -10.56 -3.18
N TYR A 5 4.82 -10.94 -1.91
CA TYR A 5 4.74 -12.35 -1.51
C TYR A 5 3.54 -13.05 -2.12
N SER A 6 2.36 -12.41 -2.11
CA SER A 6 1.13 -12.97 -2.67
C SER A 6 1.19 -13.14 -4.20
N VAL A 7 1.84 -12.21 -4.91
CA VAL A 7 2.08 -12.37 -6.35
C VAL A 7 3.03 -13.53 -6.59
N LEU A 8 4.18 -13.54 -5.92
CA LEU A 8 5.21 -14.56 -6.13
C LEU A 8 4.78 -15.96 -5.69
N SER A 9 3.89 -16.09 -4.70
CA SER A 9 3.35 -17.39 -4.30
C SER A 9 2.47 -18.05 -5.36
N ARG A 10 2.01 -17.29 -6.37
CA ARG A 10 1.17 -17.78 -7.47
C ARG A 10 1.96 -18.00 -8.76
N VAL A 11 3.21 -17.56 -8.82
CA VAL A 11 4.06 -17.72 -10.00
C VAL A 11 4.83 -19.03 -9.86
N LYS A 12 4.72 -19.91 -10.86
CA LYS A 12 5.66 -21.03 -11.00
C LYS A 12 6.96 -20.50 -11.55
N LEU A 13 8.01 -20.57 -10.74
CA LEU A 13 9.36 -20.20 -11.12
C LEU A 13 10.08 -21.50 -11.48
N ASP A 14 10.18 -21.79 -12.77
CA ASP A 14 11.08 -22.84 -13.28
C ASP A 14 12.51 -22.31 -13.20
N THR A 15 13.08 -22.34 -12.00
CA THR A 15 14.44 -21.88 -11.74
C THR A 15 15.35 -23.07 -11.49
N PRO A 16 16.54 -23.13 -12.09
CA PRO A 16 17.52 -24.20 -11.86
C PRO A 16 18.22 -24.09 -10.48
N ILE A 17 17.71 -23.25 -9.57
CA ILE A 17 18.31 -22.94 -8.28
C ILE A 17 17.60 -23.76 -7.21
N GLU A 18 18.25 -24.82 -6.73
CA GLU A 18 17.80 -25.57 -5.56
C GLU A 18 17.72 -24.67 -4.33
N ASN A 19 16.70 -24.87 -3.48
CA ASN A 19 16.45 -24.13 -2.22
C ASN A 19 16.13 -22.62 -2.36
N LEU A 20 15.65 -22.17 -3.52
CA LEU A 20 15.18 -20.81 -3.69
C LEU A 20 13.90 -20.56 -2.85
N THR A 21 13.98 -19.66 -1.87
CA THR A 21 12.81 -19.27 -1.05
C THR A 21 12.11 -18.03 -1.59
N ILE A 22 10.82 -17.84 -1.27
CA ILE A 22 10.10 -16.59 -1.59
C ILE A 22 10.84 -15.38 -0.99
N ASN A 23 11.40 -15.51 0.21
CA ASN A 23 12.20 -14.44 0.83
C ASN A 23 13.40 -14.06 -0.05
N SER A 24 14.11 -15.04 -0.60
CA SER A 24 15.26 -14.82 -1.49
C SER A 24 14.84 -14.09 -2.76
N ILE A 25 13.71 -14.48 -3.36
CA ILE A 25 13.17 -13.83 -4.57
C ILE A 25 12.75 -12.40 -4.29
N VAL A 26 12.02 -12.17 -3.19
CA VAL A 26 11.61 -10.83 -2.76
C VAL A 26 12.82 -9.94 -2.52
N TYR A 27 13.82 -10.44 -1.81
CA TYR A 27 15.06 -9.71 -1.55
C TYR A 27 15.78 -9.38 -2.85
N PHE A 28 15.87 -10.34 -3.77
CA PHE A 28 16.45 -10.15 -5.10
C PHE A 28 15.73 -9.02 -5.86
N ILE A 29 14.40 -9.05 -5.95
CA ILE A 29 13.61 -8.01 -6.64
C ILE A 29 13.86 -6.63 -6.04
N ILE A 30 13.87 -6.52 -4.70
CA ILE A 30 14.13 -5.24 -4.03
C ILE A 30 15.51 -4.71 -4.40
N LYS A 31 16.52 -5.58 -4.42
CA LYS A 31 17.89 -5.19 -4.77
C LYS A 31 18.07 -4.86 -6.24
N ASP A 32 17.57 -5.72 -7.12
CA ASP A 32 17.67 -5.59 -8.57
C ASP A 32 16.95 -4.35 -9.09
N CYS A 33 15.71 -4.12 -8.62
CA CYS A 33 14.92 -2.93 -8.94
C CYS A 33 15.34 -1.68 -8.15
N LYS A 34 16.40 -1.75 -7.32
CA LYS A 34 16.92 -0.65 -6.48
C LYS A 34 15.82 0.02 -5.63
N LEU A 35 14.89 -0.78 -5.10
CA LEU A 35 13.75 -0.28 -4.33
C LEU A 35 14.17 0.04 -2.89
N ASN A 36 13.65 1.15 -2.38
CA ASN A 36 13.76 1.49 -0.96
C ASN A 36 12.49 1.06 -0.23
N VAL A 37 12.64 0.24 0.81
CA VAL A 37 11.52 -0.16 1.66
C VAL A 37 11.38 0.86 2.78
N ILE A 38 10.27 1.59 2.77
CA ILE A 38 9.96 2.61 3.77
C ILE A 38 8.98 2.02 4.79
N SER A 39 9.21 2.32 6.07
CA SER A 39 8.32 1.94 7.17
C SER A 39 8.03 3.14 8.07
N ILE A 40 6.75 3.39 8.35
CA ILE A 40 6.29 4.39 9.32
C ILE A 40 5.57 3.64 10.46
N PRO A 41 6.28 3.29 11.56
CA PRO A 41 5.70 2.51 12.66
C PRO A 41 4.91 3.42 13.62
N LEU A 42 3.77 3.93 13.16
CA LEU A 42 2.88 4.77 13.95
C LEU A 42 1.68 3.97 14.44
N ILE A 43 1.22 4.30 15.64
CA ILE A 43 0.17 3.55 16.33
C ILE A 43 -0.96 4.51 16.73
N ALA A 44 -2.20 4.08 16.54
CA ALA A 44 -3.41 4.74 17.00
C ALA A 44 -4.06 3.97 18.16
N ARG A 45 -4.59 4.70 19.14
CA ARG A 45 -5.45 4.15 20.20
C ARG A 45 -6.91 4.39 19.83
N ARG A 46 -7.71 3.34 19.78
CA ARG A 46 -9.13 3.38 19.40
C ARG A 46 -9.98 2.63 20.42
N SER A 47 -11.23 3.08 20.59
CA SER A 47 -12.27 2.25 21.20
C SER A 47 -13.05 1.56 20.09
N ILE A 48 -13.05 0.24 20.06
CA ILE A 48 -13.76 -0.60 19.08
C ILE A 48 -14.70 -1.50 19.87
N ALA A 49 -16.01 -1.36 19.66
CA ALA A 49 -17.04 -2.12 20.38
C ALA A 49 -16.88 -2.12 21.92
N GLY A 50 -16.43 -0.99 22.49
CA GLY A 50 -16.19 -0.83 23.93
C GLY A 50 -14.80 -1.27 24.40
N TYR A 51 -14.00 -1.91 23.55
CA TYR A 51 -12.64 -2.33 23.87
C TYR A 51 -11.61 -1.30 23.42
N LYS A 52 -10.64 -0.99 24.29
CA LYS A 52 -9.48 -0.17 23.92
C LYS A 52 -8.50 -1.04 23.13
N ALA A 53 -8.32 -0.70 21.86
CA ALA A 53 -7.40 -1.36 20.95
C ALA A 53 -6.26 -0.42 20.53
N THR A 54 -5.09 -1.00 20.37
CA THR A 54 -3.89 -0.35 19.86
C THR A 54 -3.65 -0.92 18.46
N ILE A 55 -3.78 -0.09 17.42
CA ILE A 55 -3.73 -0.52 16.03
C ILE A 55 -2.72 0.31 15.24
N PRO A 56 -2.16 -0.22 14.13
CA PRO A 56 -1.39 0.60 13.19
C PRO A 56 -2.20 1.79 12.71
N ILE A 57 -1.57 2.97 12.60
CA ILE A 57 -2.29 4.21 12.29
C ILE A 57 -2.94 4.17 10.90
N GLU A 58 -2.34 3.45 9.95
CA GLU A 58 -2.87 3.24 8.61
C GLU A 58 -4.24 2.56 8.65
N TYR A 59 -4.52 1.73 9.65
CA TYR A 59 -5.83 1.08 9.79
C TYR A 59 -6.89 2.07 10.30
N ASP A 60 -6.54 2.94 11.25
CA ASP A 60 -7.45 4.00 11.69
C ASP A 60 -7.79 4.97 10.55
N ILE A 61 -6.79 5.32 9.73
CA ILE A 61 -6.99 6.18 8.56
C ILE A 61 -7.84 5.46 7.51
N ALA A 62 -7.54 4.19 7.18
CA ALA A 62 -8.32 3.40 6.24
C ALA A 62 -9.81 3.29 6.66
N MET A 63 -10.08 3.10 7.96
CA MET A 63 -11.47 3.11 8.48
C MET A 63 -12.18 4.46 8.31
N LYS A 64 -11.45 5.59 8.36
CA LYS A 64 -12.02 6.91 8.08
C LYS A 64 -12.27 7.10 6.59
N LEU A 65 -11.37 6.60 5.74
CA LEU A 65 -11.48 6.66 4.29
C LEU A 65 -12.61 5.79 3.75
N SER A 66 -12.85 4.61 4.35
CA SER A 66 -13.89 3.68 3.91
C SER A 66 -15.28 4.33 3.88
N ARG A 67 -15.56 5.21 4.84
CA ARG A 67 -16.83 5.96 4.94
C ARG A 67 -17.05 6.92 3.77
N LYS A 68 -15.98 7.31 3.07
CA LYS A 68 -16.03 8.30 1.99
C LYS A 68 -15.87 7.64 0.61
N LEU A 69 -14.84 6.81 0.44
CA LEU A 69 -14.40 6.31 -0.86
C LEU A 69 -15.04 4.96 -1.25
N LYS A 70 -15.56 4.19 -0.29
CA LYS A 70 -16.16 2.85 -0.52
C LYS A 70 -15.28 1.86 -1.32
N LEU A 71 -13.97 2.10 -1.39
CA LEU A 71 -12.99 1.17 -1.98
C LEU A 71 -12.77 -0.05 -1.07
N ARG A 72 -12.08 -1.07 -1.59
CA ARG A 72 -11.79 -2.29 -0.85
C ARG A 72 -10.79 -2.01 0.28
N THR A 73 -10.83 -2.83 1.33
CA THR A 73 -10.04 -2.61 2.55
C THR A 73 -8.54 -2.46 2.27
N LEU A 74 -7.97 -3.31 1.40
CA LEU A 74 -6.55 -3.27 1.08
C LEU A 74 -6.17 -1.96 0.37
N ASP A 75 -6.96 -1.54 -0.62
CA ASP A 75 -6.77 -0.28 -1.35
C ASP A 75 -6.80 0.92 -0.39
N LEU A 76 -7.74 0.91 0.56
CA LEU A 76 -7.84 1.94 1.58
C LEU A 76 -6.62 1.97 2.51
N ILE A 77 -6.04 0.80 2.83
CA ILE A 77 -4.80 0.72 3.61
C ILE A 77 -3.62 1.28 2.79
N HIS A 78 -3.52 1.01 1.50
CA HIS A 78 -2.47 1.59 0.64
C HIS A 78 -2.60 3.11 0.51
N LEU A 79 -3.82 3.62 0.32
CA LEU A 79 -4.09 5.06 0.29
C LEU A 79 -3.81 5.72 1.64
N ALA A 80 -4.22 5.07 2.74
CA ALA A 80 -3.91 5.53 4.09
C ALA A 80 -2.39 5.63 4.30
N TYR A 81 -1.65 4.60 3.90
CA TYR A 81 -0.20 4.57 4.01
C TYR A 81 0.47 5.66 3.17
N THR A 82 0.03 5.84 1.92
CA THR A 82 0.55 6.91 1.05
C THR A 82 0.25 8.30 1.62
N SER A 83 -0.91 8.49 2.24
CA SER A 83 -1.23 9.77 2.91
C SER A 83 -0.29 10.05 4.10
N LEU A 84 0.20 9.01 4.79
CA LEU A 84 1.20 9.17 5.85
C LEU A 84 2.57 9.52 5.30
N LEU A 85 2.98 8.87 4.19
CA LEU A 85 4.22 9.20 3.50
C LEU A 85 4.20 10.65 3.00
N LYS A 86 3.06 11.13 2.48
CA LYS A 86 2.87 12.53 2.10
C LYS A 86 3.07 13.49 3.27
N ARG A 87 2.49 13.19 4.44
CA ARG A 87 2.67 14.01 5.65
C ARG A 87 4.11 14.02 6.19
N LYS A 88 4.96 13.12 5.70
CA LYS A 88 6.39 13.04 6.00
C LYS A 88 7.24 13.59 4.86
N ASP A 89 6.64 14.22 3.86
CA ASP A 89 7.29 14.77 2.68
C ASP A 89 8.12 13.73 1.89
N ILE A 90 7.69 12.45 1.93
CA ILE A 90 8.38 11.34 1.25
C ILE A 90 7.85 11.15 -0.17
N THR A 91 6.52 11.13 -0.34
CA THR A 91 5.87 11.07 -1.65
C THR A 91 4.44 11.59 -1.52
N ASP A 92 3.97 12.28 -2.55
CA ASP A 92 2.59 12.73 -2.67
C ASP A 92 1.77 11.93 -3.69
N MET A 93 2.34 10.86 -4.25
CA MET A 93 1.77 10.14 -5.37
C MET A 93 1.58 8.64 -5.06
N PHE A 94 0.45 8.11 -5.53
CA PHE A 94 0.15 6.68 -5.57
C PHE A 94 -0.05 6.24 -7.02
N ILE A 95 0.80 5.34 -7.50
CA ILE A 95 0.75 4.82 -8.87
C ILE A 95 0.04 3.48 -8.84
N THR A 96 -1.02 3.32 -9.64
CA THR A 96 -1.77 2.07 -9.73
C THR A 96 -2.46 1.92 -11.09
N GLY A 97 -2.55 0.67 -11.56
CA GLY A 97 -3.37 0.30 -12.71
C GLY A 97 -4.79 -0.12 -12.35
N ASP A 98 -5.16 -0.07 -11.07
CA ASP A 98 -6.50 -0.42 -10.61
C ASP A 98 -7.53 0.63 -11.05
N LYS A 99 -8.53 0.18 -11.83
CA LYS A 99 -9.55 1.07 -12.40
C LYS A 99 -10.46 1.69 -11.34
N GLU A 100 -10.83 0.93 -10.30
CA GLU A 100 -11.70 1.44 -9.23
C GLU A 100 -11.00 2.61 -8.50
N ILE A 101 -9.68 2.48 -8.25
CA ILE A 101 -8.89 3.56 -7.63
C ILE A 101 -8.72 4.75 -8.58
N LEU A 102 -8.46 4.50 -9.86
CA LEU A 102 -8.26 5.55 -10.87
C LEU A 102 -9.53 6.38 -11.11
N GLU A 103 -10.71 5.76 -11.05
CA GLU A 103 -12.00 6.43 -11.16
C GLU A 103 -12.28 7.36 -9.96
N CYS A 104 -11.82 6.99 -8.76
CA CYS A 104 -11.97 7.79 -7.54
C CYS A 104 -10.86 8.85 -7.34
N ARG A 105 -9.98 9.10 -8.31
CA ARG A 105 -8.76 9.91 -8.10
C ARG A 105 -9.00 11.34 -7.60
N GLU A 106 -10.05 12.00 -8.07
CA GLU A 106 -10.36 13.38 -7.67
C GLU A 106 -10.84 13.44 -6.21
N GLU A 107 -11.66 12.47 -5.80
CA GLU A 107 -12.12 12.34 -4.41
C GLU A 107 -10.96 11.98 -3.48
N ILE A 108 -10.09 11.07 -3.92
CA ILE A 108 -8.89 10.71 -3.15
C ILE A 108 -7.99 11.92 -2.96
N LEU A 109 -7.74 12.71 -4.02
CA LEU A 109 -6.94 13.93 -3.95
C LEU A 109 -7.56 14.93 -2.97
N ALA A 110 -8.86 15.18 -3.06
CA ALA A 110 -9.57 16.11 -2.18
C ALA A 110 -9.52 15.71 -0.71
N ILE A 111 -9.58 14.40 -0.41
CA ILE A 111 -9.62 13.88 0.97
C ILE A 111 -8.23 13.72 1.58
N THR A 112 -7.26 13.27 0.78
CA THR A 112 -5.95 12.83 1.27
C THR A 112 -4.78 13.70 0.83
N GLY A 113 -4.98 14.51 -0.21
CA GLY A 113 -3.92 15.24 -0.90
C GLY A 113 -3.01 14.37 -1.76
N VAL A 114 -3.29 13.06 -1.90
CA VAL A 114 -2.49 12.12 -2.68
C VAL A 114 -2.93 12.15 -4.15
N LEU A 115 -1.96 12.30 -5.05
CA LEU A 115 -2.15 12.24 -6.50
C LEU A 115 -2.19 10.78 -6.96
N ILE A 116 -3.21 10.39 -7.70
CA ILE A 116 -3.31 9.05 -8.29
C ILE A 116 -2.86 9.10 -9.75
N LYS A 117 -1.90 8.25 -10.12
CA LYS A 117 -1.42 8.14 -11.50
C LYS A 117 -1.54 6.72 -12.05
N ASP A 118 -1.84 6.65 -13.34
CA ASP A 118 -1.79 5.43 -14.13
C ASP A 118 -0.33 5.19 -14.58
N PRO A 119 0.23 3.98 -14.42
CA PRO A 119 1.57 3.65 -14.90
C PRO A 119 1.81 3.98 -16.37
N SER A 120 0.78 3.85 -17.22
CA SER A 120 0.87 4.14 -18.66
C SER A 120 1.04 5.62 -18.99
N LYS A 121 0.89 6.50 -18.00
CA LYS A 121 1.02 7.96 -18.11
C LYS A 121 2.24 8.50 -17.38
N LEU A 122 3.18 7.63 -17.06
CA LEU A 122 4.50 8.01 -16.56
C LEU A 122 5.38 8.27 -17.78
N GLU A 123 5.77 9.53 -17.96
CA GLU A 123 6.76 9.95 -18.98
C GLU A 123 8.15 9.37 -18.68
#